data_AF-A0A821KGB5-F1
#
_entry.id   AF-A0A821KGB5-F1
#
_cell.length_a   1.000
_cell.length_b   1.000
_cell.length_c   1.000
_cell.angle_alpha   90.00
_cell.angle_beta   90.00
_cell.angle_gamma   90.00
#
_symmetry.space_group_name_H-M   'P 1'
#
loop_
_entity.id
_entity.type
_entity.pdbx_description
1 polymer ?
#
loop_
_entity_poly.entity_id
_entity_poly.type
_entity_poly.pdbx_seq_one_letter_code
_entity_poly.pdbx_strand_id
1 'polypeptide(L)'
;MESWLNECRADGGGDAPEAVADALHEVLNLSWRSEATRICILISDAPPHGLDPTVDSFPNGCPAGYDPLRLARDMGEHRITLYAVGVEPPIG
;
A
#
# COMPACT_ATOMS: atom_id res chain seq x y z
N MET A 1 13.23 -0.94 -17.08
CA MET A 1 12.21 -1.43 -16.13
C MET A 1 12.73 -2.64 -15.39
N GLU A 2 13.14 -3.70 -16.10
CA GLU A 2 13.76 -4.90 -15.49
C GLU A 2 15.02 -4.57 -14.67
N SER A 3 15.92 -3.73 -15.21
CA SER A 3 17.15 -3.33 -14.50
C SER A 3 16.88 -2.62 -13.17
N TRP A 4 15.92 -1.69 -13.14
CA TRP A 4 15.55 -0.95 -11.93
C TRP A 4 14.95 -1.88 -10.87
N LEU A 5 14.06 -2.81 -11.28
CA LEU A 5 13.50 -3.80 -10.35
C LEU A 5 14.57 -4.73 -9.78
N ASN A 6 15.57 -5.12 -10.59
CA ASN A 6 16.68 -5.95 -10.13
C ASN A 6 17.62 -5.22 -9.14
N GLU A 7 17.64 -3.89 -9.18
CA GLU A 7 18.41 -3.05 -8.27
C GLU A 7 17.65 -2.72 -6.98
N CYS A 8 16.32 -2.78 -6.98
CA CYS A 8 15.51 -2.61 -5.79
C CYS A 8 15.85 -3.67 -4.73
N ARG A 9 16.10 -3.20 -3.51
CA ARG A 9 16.32 -4.06 -2.34
C ARG A 9 15.28 -3.72 -1.29
N ALA A 10 14.70 -4.76 -0.68
CA ALA A 10 13.95 -4.58 0.55
C ALA A 10 14.92 -4.14 1.65
N ASP A 11 14.50 -3.17 2.45
CA ASP A 11 15.20 -2.67 3.62
C ASP A 11 14.18 -2.37 4.71
N GLY A 12 14.52 -2.67 5.96
CA GLY A 12 13.57 -2.65 7.07
C GLY A 12 12.60 -3.84 7.10
N GLY A 13 11.47 -3.67 7.80
CA GLY A 13 10.54 -4.74 8.16
C GLY A 13 10.98 -5.52 9.42
N GLY A 14 10.33 -6.66 9.68
CA GLY A 14 10.70 -7.57 10.76
C GLY A 14 9.52 -8.44 11.17
N ASP A 15 8.45 -7.79 11.64
CA ASP A 15 7.15 -8.36 11.99
C ASP A 15 6.13 -7.19 12.04
N ALA A 16 4.81 -7.48 11.93
CA ALA A 16 3.67 -6.54 12.07
C ALA A 16 3.22 -5.74 10.81
N PRO A 17 2.14 -4.91 10.91
CA PRO A 17 1.63 -4.11 9.80
C PRO A 17 2.67 -3.17 9.16
N GLU A 18 2.38 -2.72 7.93
CA GLU A 18 3.29 -1.97 7.05
C GLU A 18 2.72 -0.61 6.62
N ALA A 19 3.57 0.26 6.05
CA ALA A 19 3.24 1.61 5.59
C ALA A 19 2.42 1.68 4.28
N VAL A 20 1.36 0.86 4.19
CA VAL A 20 0.49 0.78 3.00
C VAL A 20 -0.27 2.08 2.74
N ALA A 21 -0.68 2.80 3.80
CA ALA A 21 -1.44 4.04 3.65
C ALA A 21 -0.63 5.13 2.92
N ASP A 22 0.66 5.25 3.25
CA ASP A 22 1.59 6.16 2.57
C ASP A 22 1.70 5.82 1.07
N ALA A 23 1.83 4.54 0.74
CA ALA A 23 1.89 4.09 -0.65
C ALA A 23 0.60 4.42 -1.42
N LEU A 24 -0.58 4.18 -0.83
CA LEU A 24 -1.86 4.51 -1.47
C LEU A 24 -2.06 6.02 -1.65
N HIS A 25 -1.55 6.84 -0.73
CA HIS A 25 -1.55 8.30 -0.88
C HIS A 25 -0.73 8.72 -2.10
N GLU A 26 0.49 8.19 -2.25
CA GLU A 26 1.34 8.48 -3.41
C GLU A 26 0.72 8.05 -4.74
N VAL A 27 -0.02 6.93 -4.76
CA VAL A 27 -0.73 6.47 -5.96
C VAL A 27 -1.73 7.51 -6.49
N LEU A 28 -2.41 8.25 -5.59
CA LEU A 28 -3.32 9.34 -5.98
C LEU A 28 -2.58 10.55 -6.58
N ASN A 29 -1.30 10.73 -6.22
CA ASN A 29 -0.46 11.85 -6.69
C ASN A 29 0.34 11.52 -7.97
N LEU A 30 0.28 10.28 -8.46
CA LEU A 30 0.92 9.91 -9.73
C LEU A 30 0.31 10.66 -10.92
N SER A 31 1.14 10.93 -11.92
CA SER A 31 0.72 11.57 -13.17
C SER A 31 -0.01 10.60 -14.10
N TRP A 32 -1.26 10.27 -13.75
CA TRP A 32 -2.13 9.45 -14.57
C TRP A 32 -2.58 10.18 -15.84
N ARG A 33 -2.62 9.47 -16.96
CA ARG A 33 -3.26 9.99 -18.19
C ARG A 33 -4.76 10.13 -17.97
N SER A 34 -5.37 11.19 -18.49
CA SER A 34 -6.78 11.54 -18.29
C SER A 34 -7.74 10.44 -18.74
N GLU A 35 -7.53 9.90 -19.95
CA GLU A 35 -8.41 8.91 -20.59
C GLU A 35 -7.82 7.48 -20.61
N ALA A 36 -7.02 7.14 -19.60
CA ALA A 36 -6.46 5.79 -19.49
C ALA A 36 -7.23 4.95 -18.46
N THR A 37 -7.30 3.63 -18.70
CA THR A 37 -7.59 2.67 -17.63
C THR A 37 -6.46 2.71 -16.61
N ARG A 38 -6.79 2.96 -15.34
CA ARG A 38 -5.82 3.08 -14.25
C ARG A 38 -5.93 1.85 -13.36
N ILE A 39 -4.84 1.14 -13.21
CA ILE A 39 -4.76 -0.08 -12.42
C ILE A 39 -3.61 0.08 -11.43
N CYS A 40 -3.91 -0.14 -10.15
CA CYS A 40 -2.91 -0.26 -9.10
C CYS A 40 -2.91 -1.71 -8.61
N ILE A 41 -1.75 -2.34 -8.58
CA ILE A 41 -1.57 -3.68 -8.01
C ILE A 41 -0.70 -3.51 -6.77
N LEU A 42 -1.31 -3.69 -5.60
CA LEU A 42 -0.63 -3.72 -4.32
C LEU A 42 -0.19 -5.16 -4.05
N ILE A 43 1.10 -5.39 -3.88
CA ILE A 43 1.69 -6.68 -3.51
C ILE A 43 2.29 -6.50 -2.13
N SER A 44 1.80 -7.23 -1.14
CA SER A 44 2.26 -7.15 0.25
C SER A 44 1.94 -8.45 0.99
N ASP A 45 2.72 -8.76 2.01
CA ASP A 45 2.55 -9.87 2.95
C ASP A 45 1.94 -9.45 4.30
N ALA A 46 1.67 -8.16 4.51
CA ALA A 46 1.21 -7.61 5.77
C ALA A 46 0.09 -6.55 5.61
N PRO A 47 -0.77 -6.36 6.64
CA PRO A 47 -1.81 -5.34 6.61
C PRO A 47 -1.22 -3.91 6.78
N PRO A 48 -1.98 -2.85 6.48
CA PRO A 48 -1.62 -1.47 6.83
C PRO A 48 -1.49 -1.21 8.33
N HIS A 49 -0.57 -0.32 8.73
CA HIS A 49 -0.52 0.24 10.08
C HIS A 49 -1.89 0.71 10.59
N GLY A 50 -2.17 0.46 11.87
CA GLY A 50 -3.40 0.84 12.58
C GLY A 50 -4.59 -0.12 12.42
N LEU A 51 -4.44 -1.20 11.64
CA LEU A 51 -5.51 -2.20 11.45
C LEU A 51 -5.33 -3.47 12.29
N ASP A 52 -4.09 -3.80 12.69
CA ASP A 52 -3.81 -4.87 13.66
C ASP A 52 -2.77 -4.39 14.69
N PRO A 53 -3.20 -3.88 15.86
CA PRO A 53 -2.32 -3.23 16.83
C PRO A 53 -1.48 -4.22 17.65
N THR A 54 -1.65 -5.53 17.48
CA THR A 54 -1.05 -6.53 18.39
C THR A 54 0.47 -6.59 18.32
N VAL A 55 1.02 -6.28 17.15
CA VAL A 55 2.46 -6.26 16.89
C VAL A 55 2.92 -4.93 16.26
N ASP A 56 1.99 -3.99 16.03
CA ASP A 56 2.23 -2.77 15.26
C ASP A 56 3.07 -1.73 16.00
N SER A 57 4.15 -1.29 15.37
CA SER A 57 4.95 -0.14 15.85
C SER A 57 4.22 1.21 15.66
N PHE A 58 3.18 1.24 14.82
CA PHE A 58 2.34 2.40 14.54
C PHE A 58 0.85 2.07 14.77
N PRO A 59 0.44 1.74 16.01
CA PRO A 59 -0.91 1.23 16.32
C PRO A 59 -2.01 2.27 16.12
N ASN A 60 -1.66 3.55 16.03
CA ASN A 60 -2.59 4.64 15.71
C ASN A 60 -2.68 4.93 14.19
N GLY A 61 -2.09 4.09 13.36
CA GLY A 61 -2.03 4.24 11.90
C GLY A 61 -0.84 5.07 11.42
N CYS A 62 -0.89 5.44 10.15
CA CYS A 62 0.14 6.23 9.48
C CYS A 62 0.40 7.57 10.22
N PRO A 63 1.66 7.91 10.57
CA PRO A 63 2.01 9.18 11.22
C PRO A 63 1.58 10.44 10.47
N ALA A 64 1.43 10.37 9.15
CA ALA A 64 0.93 11.47 8.32
C ALA A 64 -0.59 11.63 8.37
N GLY A 65 -1.31 10.74 9.07
CA GLY A 65 -2.77 10.78 9.23
C GLY A 65 -3.54 10.18 8.06
N TYR A 66 -2.88 9.40 7.21
CA TYR A 66 -3.50 8.72 6.08
C TYR A 66 -4.27 7.48 6.53
N ASP A 67 -5.52 7.37 6.10
CA ASP A 67 -6.38 6.20 6.31
C ASP A 67 -6.40 5.34 5.03
N PRO A 68 -5.91 4.09 5.08
CA PRO A 68 -5.82 3.23 3.90
C PRO A 68 -7.19 2.88 3.29
N LEU A 69 -8.25 2.76 4.10
CA LEU A 69 -9.61 2.47 3.63
C LEU A 69 -10.23 3.69 2.95
N ARG A 70 -9.96 4.89 3.47
CA ARG A 70 -10.38 6.15 2.83
C ARG A 70 -9.64 6.33 1.50
N LEU A 71 -8.33 6.13 1.47
CA LEU A 71 -7.55 6.25 0.25
C LEU A 71 -7.99 5.24 -0.82
N ALA A 72 -8.27 3.99 -0.43
CA ALA A 72 -8.82 2.99 -1.36
C ALA A 72 -10.17 3.42 -1.97
N ARG A 73 -11.02 4.12 -1.18
CA ARG A 73 -12.26 4.70 -1.68
C ARG A 73 -11.99 5.85 -2.66
N ASP A 74 -11.09 6.76 -2.29
CA ASP A 74 -10.71 7.90 -3.12
C ASP A 74 -10.12 7.43 -4.47
N MET A 75 -9.36 6.33 -4.47
CA MET A 75 -8.88 5.68 -5.70
C MET A 75 -10.03 5.24 -6.62
N GLY A 76 -11.09 4.65 -6.06
CA GLY A 76 -12.30 4.30 -6.81
C GLY A 76 -12.99 5.50 -7.44
N GLU A 77 -13.09 6.62 -6.70
CA GLU A 77 -13.64 7.88 -7.21
C GLU A 77 -12.80 8.46 -8.36
N HIS A 78 -11.48 8.26 -8.31
CA HIS A 78 -10.54 8.67 -9.37
C HIS A 78 -10.38 7.64 -10.51
N ARG A 79 -11.26 6.64 -10.57
CA ARG A 79 -11.27 5.54 -11.55
C ARG A 79 -9.96 4.74 -11.57
N ILE A 80 -9.35 4.57 -10.41
CA ILE A 80 -8.19 3.69 -10.21
C ILE A 80 -8.70 2.39 -9.58
N THR A 81 -8.58 1.30 -10.32
CA THR A 81 -8.91 -0.03 -9.80
C THR A 81 -7.73 -0.56 -8.99
N LEU A 82 -7.94 -0.78 -7.69
CA LEU A 82 -6.96 -1.38 -6.79
C LEU A 82 -7.15 -2.90 -6.73
N TYR A 83 -6.09 -3.65 -7.03
CA TYR A 83 -5.99 -5.09 -6.79
C TYR A 83 -4.97 -5.32 -5.67
N ALA A 84 -5.41 -5.91 -4.56
CA ALA A 84 -4.50 -6.34 -3.49
C ALA A 84 -4.18 -7.83 -3.67
N VAL A 85 -2.88 -8.13 -3.77
CA VAL A 85 -2.35 -9.49 -3.88
C VAL A 85 -1.56 -9.77 -2.61
N GLY A 86 -2.18 -10.53 -1.72
CA GLY A 86 -1.55 -11.05 -0.50
C GLY A 86 -0.68 -12.25 -0.80
N VAL A 87 0.48 -12.36 -0.13
CA VAL A 87 1.27 -13.60 -0.13
C VAL A 87 0.77 -14.48 1.03
N GLU A 88 0.32 -15.69 0.72
CA GLU A 88 -0.10 -16.70 1.71
C GLU A 88 0.92 -17.86 1.82
N PRO A 89 1.07 -18.50 3.00
CA PRO A 89 0.30 -18.26 4.21
C PRO A 89 0.70 -16.92 4.87
N PRO A 90 -0.24 -16.19 5.50
CA PRO A 90 0.14 -15.10 6.38
C PRO A 90 1.08 -15.72 7.42
N ILE A 91 2.29 -15.18 7.55
CA ILE A 91 3.28 -15.73 8.48
C ILE A 91 2.78 -15.35 9.88
N GLY A 92 2.06 -16.28 10.52
CA GLY A 92 1.49 -16.20 11.85
C GLY A 92 1.18 -17.59 12.39
#